data_AF-A0A3B0UKC6-F1
#
_entry.id   AF-A0A3B0UKC6-F1
#
_cell.length_a   1.000
_cell.length_b   1.000
_cell.length_c   1.000
_cell.angle_alpha   90.00
_cell.angle_beta   90.00
_cell.angle_gamma   90.00
#
_symmetry.space_group_name_H-M   'P 1'
#
loop_
_entity.id
_entity.type
_entity.pdbx_description
1 polymer ?
#
loop_
_entity_poly.entity_id
_entity_poly.type
_entity_poly.pdbx_seq_one_letter_code
_entity_poly.pdbx_strand_id
1 'polypeptide(L)' 'RSEQALISMGIKEIENIIATEGKATVDCHFCHEQYVFNREELEDLLKSL' A
#
# COMPACT_ATOMS: atom_id res chain seq x y z
N ARG A 1 -9.40 -6.33 -17.20
CA ARG A 1 -9.14 -4.89 -17.47
C ARG A 1 -9.70 -3.95 -16.39
N SER A 2 -10.30 -4.47 -15.32
CA SER A 2 -10.82 -3.68 -14.19
C SER A 2 -9.94 -3.80 -12.93
N GLU A 3 -9.08 -4.81 -12.85
CA GLU A 3 -8.26 -5.10 -11.67
C GLU A 3 -7.13 -4.08 -11.47
N GLN A 4 -6.52 -3.58 -12.54
CA GLN A 4 -5.48 -2.54 -12.44
C GLN A 4 -6.02 -1.21 -11.92
N ALA A 5 -7.30 -0.90 -12.14
CA ALA A 5 -7.92 0.31 -11.61
C ALA A 5 -8.13 0.21 -10.09
N LEU A 6 -8.48 -0.98 -9.59
CA LEU A 6 -8.61 -1.27 -8.17
C LEU A 6 -7.25 -1.20 -7.45
N ILE A 7 -6.19 -1.74 -8.06
CA ILE A 7 -4.84 -1.73 -7.48
C ILE A 7 -4.26 -0.31 -7.45
N SER A 8 -4.44 0.49 -8.50
CA SER A 8 -3.98 1.89 -8.56
C SER A 8 -4.66 2.82 -7.55
N MET A 9 -5.87 2.50 -7.08
CA MET A 9 -6.50 3.29 -6.00
C MET A 9 -5.74 3.13 -4.68
N GLY A 10 -5.16 1.95 -4.40
CA GLY A 10 -4.35 1.69 -3.21
C GLY A 10 -2.94 2.28 -3.29
N ILE A 11 -2.32 2.29 -4.49
CA ILE A 11 -0.98 2.85 -4.72
C ILE A 11 -0.90 4.33 -4.32
N LYS A 12 -1.88 5.14 -4.75
CA LYS A 12 -1.90 6.56 -4.42
C LYS A 12 -2.05 6.84 -2.93
N GLU A 13 -2.81 6.01 -2.23
CA GLU A 13 -2.91 6.08 -0.78
C GLU A 13 -1.57 5.77 -0.13
N ILE A 14 -0.90 4.69 -0.57
CA ILE A 14 0.43 4.31 -0.10
C ILE A 14 1.44 5.45 -0.33
N GLU A 15 1.51 6.03 -1.53
CA GLU A 15 2.41 7.16 -1.82
C GLU A 15 2.16 8.37 -0.92
N ASN A 16 0.88 8.68 -0.68
CA ASN A 16 0.51 9.80 0.18
C ASN A 16 0.93 9.53 1.64
N ILE A 17 0.68 8.32 2.13
CA ILE A 17 1.10 7.89 3.48
C ILE A 17 2.62 7.91 3.63
N ILE A 18 3.39 7.47 2.63
CA ILE A 18 4.87 7.58 2.63
C ILE A 18 5.30 9.04 2.75
N ALA A 19 4.60 9.96 2.07
CA ALA A 19 4.94 11.38 2.04
C ALA A 19 4.60 12.12 3.35
N THR A 20 3.50 11.79 4.03
CA THR A 20 3.09 12.45 5.28
C THR A 20 3.55 11.73 6.55
N GLU A 21 3.34 10.41 6.65
CA GLU A 21 3.56 9.63 7.88
C GLU A 21 4.81 8.74 7.82
N GLY A 22 5.24 8.33 6.63
CA GLY A 22 6.41 7.46 6.43
C GLY A 22 6.18 5.99 6.82
N LYS A 23 4.95 5.60 7.16
CA LYS A 23 4.55 4.24 7.52
C LYS A 23 3.07 4.04 7.22
N ALA A 24 2.70 2.91 6.64
CA ALA A 24 1.32 2.57 6.31
C ALA A 24 0.90 1.32 7.07
N THR A 25 -0.32 1.33 7.58
CA THR A 25 -0.92 0.16 8.21
C THR A 25 -2.04 -0.32 7.29
N VAL A 26 -1.88 -1.51 6.74
CA VAL A 26 -2.85 -2.14 5.84
C VAL A 26 -3.57 -3.23 6.62
N ASP A 27 -4.87 -3.07 6.77
CA ASP A 27 -5.75 -4.12 7.26
C ASP A 27 -6.18 -4.99 6.07
N CYS A 28 -5.65 -6.21 5.98
CA CYS A 28 -6.03 -7.14 4.92
C CYS A 28 -7.41 -7.74 5.25
N HIS A 29 -8.48 -7.25 4.60
CA HIS A 29 -9.83 -7.79 4.79
C HIS A 29 -9.99 -9.26 4.35
N PHE A 30 -9.06 -9.78 3.55
CA PHE A 30 -9.04 -11.19 3.14
C PHE A 30 -8.31 -12.10 4.12
N CYS A 31 -7.25 -11.58 4.73
CA CYS A 31 -6.35 -12.30 5.62
C CYS A 31 -6.74 -12.12 7.09
N HIS A 32 -7.56 -11.10 7.39
CA HIS A 32 -7.83 -10.60 8.74
C HIS A 32 -6.55 -10.33 9.56
N GLU A 33 -5.52 -9.86 8.87
CA GLU A 33 -4.22 -9.57 9.45
C GLU A 33 -3.83 -8.11 9.15
N GLN A 34 -3.21 -7.48 10.14
CA GLN A 34 -2.78 -6.09 10.06
C GLN A 34 -1.29 -6.05 9.72
N TYR A 35 -0.97 -5.61 8.50
CA TYR A 35 0.39 -5.46 8.05
C TYR A 35 0.84 -4.01 8.24
N VAL A 36 1.95 -3.83 8.96
CA VAL A 36 2.59 -2.52 9.10
C VAL A 36 3.77 -2.49 8.15
N PHE A 37 3.67 -1.64 7.14
CA PHE A 37 4.72 -1.42 6.17
C PHE A 37 5.44 -0.11 6.51
N ASN A 38 6.76 -0.17 6.60
CA ASN A 38 7.59 1.02 6.70
C ASN A 38 7.78 1.65 5.30
N ARG A 39 8.29 2.89 5.28
CA ARG A 39 8.64 3.59 4.04
C ARG A 39 9.36 2.72 3.00
N GLU A 40 10.42 2.02 3.40
CA GLU A 40 11.21 1.17 2.49
C GLU A 40 10.37 0.03 1.91
N GLU A 41 9.58 -0.65 2.74
CA GLU A 41 8.69 -1.75 2.30
C GLU A 41 7.60 -1.25 1.35
N LEU A 42 7.05 -0.05 1.61
CA LEU A 42 6.06 0.57 0.73
C LEU A 42 6.66 0.96 -0.61
N GLU A 43 7.88 1.51 -0.62
CA GLU A 43 8.62 1.81 -1.85
C GLU A 43 8.95 0.54 -2.64
N ASP A 44 9.25 -0.58 -1.97
CA ASP A 44 9.50 -1.87 -2.61
C ASP A 44 8.22 -2.49 -3.20
N LEU A 45 7.10 -2.42 -2.44
CA LEU A 45 5.76 -2.80 -2.91
C LEU A 45 5.36 -2.05 -4.19
N LEU A 46 5.61 -0.73 -4.23
CA LEU A 46 5.35 0.10 -5.40
C LEU A 46 6.21 -0.29 -6.60
N LYS A 47 7.47 -0.71 -6.38
CA LYS A 47 8.35 -1.19 -7.46
C LYS A 47 7.99 -2.57 -7.96
N SER A 48 7.39 -3.41 -7.12
CA SER A 48 7.00 -4.78 -7.46
C SER A 48 5.64 -4.89 -8.18
N LEU A 49 4.92 -3.77 -8.31
CA LEU A 49 3.64 -3.62 -9.02
C LEU A 49 3.82 -3.25 -10.50
#